data_AF-X1DC05-F1
#
_entry.id   AF-X1DC05-F1
#
_cell.length_a   1.000
_cell.length_b   1.000
_cell.length_c   1.000
_cell.angle_alpha   90.00
_cell.angle_beta   90.00
_cell.angle_gamma   90.00
#
_symmetry.space_group_name_H-M   'P 1'
#
loop_
_entity.id
_entity.type
_entity.pdbx_description
1 polymer ?
#
loop_
_entity_poly.entity_id
_entity_poly.type
_entity_poly.pdbx_seq_one_letter_code
_entity_poly.pdbx_strand_id
1 'polypeptide(L)'
;MVILAKVNGKIITSEAFDQELANLSAQYREIFEHDKEELLNQLIIKEILLQESERQGLEDEKEVQEKIENDKERRKEILIQELIQGITGAVEVSPQEIRKLYQELKSENPGKSFQEVKAQLKVYLLQQRRKEKLEPWIEELKSKAKITRNEEWLKAQRMAKMKNPLDEALKKGKPVLADFGRGVCIPCKQMKPVLEELAAEYKEKTSILIIEIDEHPALARRHHIRLIPTQIFFDAQGKE
;
A
#
# COMPACT_ATOMS: atom_id res chain seq x y z
N MET A 1 17.59 -18.28 -5.96
CA MET A 1 16.35 -18.20 -5.16
C MET A 1 16.69 -17.55 -3.83
N VAL A 2 16.28 -16.29 -3.60
CA VAL A 2 16.52 -15.58 -2.34
C VAL A 2 15.35 -15.82 -1.40
N ILE A 3 15.61 -16.17 -0.14
CA ILE A 3 14.59 -16.26 0.90
C ILE A 3 14.39 -14.86 1.47
N LEU A 4 13.17 -14.33 1.42
CA LEU A 4 12.83 -13.01 1.95
C LEU A 4 12.27 -13.10 3.37
N ALA A 5 11.44 -14.11 3.64
CA ALA A 5 10.93 -14.36 4.98
C ALA A 5 10.62 -15.85 5.21
N LYS A 6 10.44 -16.21 6.47
CA LYS A 6 9.84 -17.48 6.88
C LYS A 6 8.76 -17.25 7.92
N VAL A 7 7.66 -17.99 7.79
CA VAL A 7 6.52 -18.00 8.72
C VAL A 7 6.29 -19.43 9.17
N ASN A 8 6.57 -19.74 10.43
CA ASN A 8 6.47 -21.10 10.98
C ASN A 8 7.19 -22.18 10.13
N GLY A 9 8.29 -21.80 9.48
CA GLY A 9 9.07 -22.67 8.60
C GLY A 9 8.69 -22.62 7.12
N LYS A 10 7.49 -22.11 6.75
CA LYS A 10 7.15 -21.84 5.35
C LYS A 10 8.00 -20.68 4.83
N ILE A 11 8.52 -20.82 3.61
CA ILE A 11 9.43 -19.87 2.99
C ILE A 11 8.66 -18.94 2.04
N ILE A 12 8.89 -17.64 2.15
CA ILE A 12 8.52 -16.63 1.16
C ILE A 12 9.77 -16.25 0.37
N THR A 13 9.74 -16.44 -0.94
CA THR A 13 10.90 -16.29 -1.83
C THR A 13 10.81 -14.98 -2.60
N SER A 14 11.93 -14.53 -3.15
CA SER A 14 11.94 -13.37 -4.06
C SER A 14 11.08 -13.62 -5.30
N GLU A 15 11.06 -14.84 -5.82
CA GLU A 15 10.24 -15.20 -6.98
C GLU A 15 8.73 -15.11 -6.68
N ALA A 16 8.28 -15.63 -5.54
CA ALA A 16 6.89 -15.53 -5.14
C ALA A 16 6.49 -14.06 -4.88
N PHE A 17 7.41 -13.26 -4.32
CA PHE A 17 7.22 -11.83 -4.13
C PHE A 17 7.07 -11.10 -5.47
N ASP A 18 7.96 -11.37 -6.43
CA ASP A 18 7.95 -10.71 -7.74
C ASP A 18 6.69 -11.11 -8.54
N GLN A 19 6.22 -12.36 -8.41
CA GLN A 19 4.95 -12.81 -8.97
C GLN A 19 3.75 -12.08 -8.35
N GLU A 20 3.71 -11.92 -7.02
CA GLU A 20 2.63 -11.16 -6.37
C GLU A 20 2.62 -9.71 -6.88
N LEU A 21 3.78 -9.05 -6.95
CA LEU A 21 3.92 -7.69 -7.45
C LEU A 21 3.45 -7.57 -8.91
N ALA A 22 3.77 -8.55 -9.76
CA ALA A 22 3.34 -8.58 -11.16
C ALA A 22 1.82 -8.78 -11.30
N ASN A 23 1.18 -9.48 -10.36
CA ASN A 23 -0.27 -9.73 -10.39
C ASN A 23 -1.10 -8.54 -9.90
N LEU A 24 -0.47 -7.53 -9.26
CA LEU A 24 -1.15 -6.31 -8.87
C LEU A 24 -1.55 -5.46 -10.09
N SER A 25 -2.65 -4.70 -9.94
CA SER A 25 -3.01 -3.67 -10.92
C SER A 25 -1.91 -2.60 -10.99
N ALA A 26 -1.80 -1.89 -12.11
CA ALA A 26 -0.76 -0.87 -12.31
C ALA A 26 -0.70 0.16 -11.16
N GLN A 27 -1.86 0.60 -10.67
CA GLN A 27 -1.96 1.54 -9.55
C GLN A 27 -1.37 0.98 -8.24
N TYR A 28 -1.68 -0.28 -7.90
CA TYR A 28 -1.14 -0.88 -6.67
C TYR A 28 0.32 -1.29 -6.83
N ARG A 29 0.70 -1.75 -8.03
CA ARG A 29 2.09 -2.10 -8.35
C ARG A 29 3.02 -0.91 -8.15
N GLU A 30 2.66 0.27 -8.65
CA GLU A 30 3.44 1.51 -8.45
C GLU A 30 3.70 1.73 -6.94
N ILE A 31 2.66 1.66 -6.10
CA ILE A 31 2.80 1.83 -4.64
C ILE A 31 3.84 0.86 -4.04
N PHE A 32 3.77 -0.43 -4.37
CA PHE A 32 4.65 -1.44 -3.77
C PHE A 32 6.03 -1.56 -4.44
N GLU A 33 6.20 -1.07 -5.66
CA GLU A 33 7.52 -0.89 -6.25
C GLU A 33 8.37 0.07 -5.41
N HIS A 34 7.71 1.07 -4.82
CA HIS A 34 8.29 2.07 -3.94
C HIS A 34 8.24 1.72 -2.44
N ASP A 35 7.43 0.73 -2.03
CA ASP A 35 7.40 0.18 -0.67
C ASP A 35 7.38 -1.36 -0.63
N LYS A 36 8.49 -1.96 -1.07
CA LYS A 36 8.65 -3.42 -1.10
C LYS A 36 8.64 -4.07 0.29
N GLU A 37 9.04 -3.34 1.33
CA GLU A 37 8.98 -3.83 2.70
C GLU A 37 7.52 -4.04 3.13
N GLU A 38 6.62 -3.12 2.77
CA GLU A 38 5.20 -3.25 3.07
C GLU A 38 4.55 -4.43 2.32
N LEU A 39 4.90 -4.65 1.05
CA LEU A 39 4.40 -5.83 0.32
C LEU A 39 4.86 -7.14 1.01
N LEU A 40 6.11 -7.19 1.49
CA LEU A 40 6.59 -8.37 2.21
C LEU A 40 5.82 -8.57 3.52
N ASN A 41 5.49 -7.49 4.25
CA ASN A 41 4.66 -7.58 5.45
C ASN A 41 3.26 -8.15 5.12
N GLN A 42 2.65 -7.72 4.02
CA GLN A 42 1.35 -8.24 3.57
C GLN A 42 1.42 -9.73 3.22
N LEU A 43 2.47 -10.18 2.53
CA LEU A 43 2.69 -11.59 2.23
C LEU A 43 2.89 -12.44 3.50
N ILE A 44 3.60 -11.91 4.50
CA ILE A 44 3.75 -12.56 5.81
C ILE A 44 2.39 -12.71 6.49
N ILE A 45 1.56 -11.65 6.50
CA ILE A 45 0.22 -11.71 7.09
C ILE A 45 -0.66 -12.71 6.33
N LYS A 46 -0.65 -12.68 4.98
CA LYS A 46 -1.38 -13.63 4.14
C LYS A 46 -1.02 -15.08 4.47
N GLU A 47 0.28 -15.36 4.66
CA GLU A 47 0.76 -16.69 5.05
C GLU A 47 0.33 -17.08 6.47
N ILE A 48 0.35 -16.16 7.43
CA ILE A 48 -0.16 -16.42 8.80
C ILE A 48 -1.65 -16.77 8.78
N LEU A 49 -2.44 -16.00 8.02
CA LEU A 49 -3.87 -16.24 7.87
C LEU A 49 -4.16 -17.57 7.18
N LEU A 50 -3.37 -17.94 6.16
CA LEU A 50 -3.50 -19.24 5.51
C LEU A 50 -3.23 -20.38 6.49
N GLN A 51 -2.14 -20.30 7.26
CA GLN A 51 -1.82 -21.33 8.26
C GLN A 51 -2.90 -21.42 9.35
N GLU A 52 -3.47 -20.29 9.76
CA GLU A 52 -4.57 -20.27 10.72
C GLU A 52 -5.85 -20.90 10.14
N SER A 53 -6.17 -20.64 8.86
CA SER A 53 -7.32 -21.28 8.19
C SER A 53 -7.17 -22.79 8.10
N GLU A 54 -5.96 -23.27 7.81
CA GLU A 54 -5.62 -24.69 7.76
C GLU A 54 -5.66 -25.31 9.16
N ARG A 55 -5.17 -24.59 10.18
CA ARG A 55 -5.23 -25.02 11.59
C ARG A 55 -6.67 -25.18 12.09
N GLN A 56 -7.59 -24.35 11.62
CA GLN A 56 -9.01 -24.43 11.97
C GLN A 56 -9.77 -25.50 11.17
N GLY A 57 -9.14 -26.15 10.18
CA GLY A 57 -9.77 -27.17 9.35
C GLY A 57 -10.82 -26.61 8.38
N LEU A 58 -10.72 -25.33 8.00
CA LEU A 58 -11.73 -24.69 7.13
C LEU A 58 -11.85 -25.37 5.76
N GLU A 59 -10.78 -25.99 5.26
CA GLU A 59 -10.81 -26.72 4.00
C GLU A 59 -11.67 -28.00 4.06
N ASP A 60 -11.94 -28.53 5.25
CA ASP A 60 -12.78 -29.71 5.43
C ASP A 60 -14.29 -29.35 5.45
N GLU A 61 -14.62 -28.06 5.52
CA GLU A 61 -16.00 -27.59 5.50
C GLU A 61 -16.59 -27.70 4.09
N LYS A 62 -17.75 -28.34 3.97
CA LYS A 62 -18.40 -28.64 2.68
C LYS A 62 -18.59 -27.40 1.80
N GLU A 63 -19.01 -26.28 2.37
CA GLU A 63 -19.23 -25.04 1.62
C GLU A 63 -17.91 -24.47 1.07
N VAL A 64 -16.82 -24.60 1.83
CA VAL A 64 -15.49 -24.15 1.43
C VAL A 64 -14.94 -25.05 0.33
N GLN A 65 -15.13 -26.37 0.43
CA GLN A 65 -14.74 -27.32 -0.62
C GLN A 65 -15.43 -27.02 -1.95
N GLU A 66 -16.72 -26.72 -1.92
CA GLU A 66 -17.47 -26.35 -3.13
C GLU A 66 -16.93 -25.06 -3.76
N LYS A 67 -16.61 -24.04 -2.95
CA LYS A 67 -15.98 -22.80 -3.45
C LYS A 67 -14.60 -23.08 -4.07
N ILE A 68 -13.78 -23.90 -3.44
CA ILE A 68 -12.44 -24.28 -3.94
C ILE A 68 -12.55 -25.10 -5.23
N GLU A 69 -13.52 -26.01 -5.33
CA GLU A 69 -13.71 -26.82 -6.55
C GLU A 69 -14.08 -25.94 -7.75
N ASN A 70 -14.89 -24.91 -7.52
CA ASN A 70 -15.30 -23.95 -8.53
C ASN A 70 -14.17 -23.00 -8.98
N ASP A 71 -13.18 -22.75 -8.12
CA ASP A 71 -12.05 -21.86 -8.41
C ASP A 71 -10.76 -22.32 -7.71
N LYS A 72 -10.17 -23.39 -8.25
CA LYS A 72 -9.00 -24.07 -7.65
C LYS A 72 -7.78 -23.17 -7.54
N GLU A 73 -7.61 -22.24 -8.47
CA GLU A 73 -6.49 -21.30 -8.49
C GLU A 73 -6.56 -20.34 -7.30
N ARG A 74 -7.76 -20.03 -6.81
CA ARG A 74 -8.00 -19.14 -5.67
C ARG A 74 -8.15 -19.84 -4.33
N ARG A 75 -7.75 -21.11 -4.21
CA ARG A 75 -7.85 -21.88 -2.94
C ARG A 75 -7.36 -21.09 -1.73
N LYS A 76 -6.19 -20.46 -1.83
CA LYS A 76 -5.59 -19.72 -0.70
C LYS A 76 -6.42 -18.49 -0.34
N GLU A 77 -6.85 -17.74 -1.35
CA GLU A 77 -7.70 -16.56 -1.18
C GLU A 77 -9.03 -16.94 -0.55
N ILE A 78 -9.65 -18.04 -0.99
CA ILE A 78 -10.92 -18.54 -0.45
C ILE A 78 -10.76 -18.86 1.04
N LEU A 79 -9.75 -19.67 1.42
CA LEU A 79 -9.54 -20.05 2.82
C LEU A 79 -9.33 -18.83 3.74
N ILE A 80 -8.54 -17.85 3.29
CA ILE A 80 -8.31 -16.61 4.03
C ILE A 80 -9.60 -15.78 4.13
N GLN A 81 -10.39 -15.71 3.05
CA GLN A 81 -11.66 -14.98 3.04
C GLN A 81 -12.67 -15.58 4.00
N GLU A 82 -12.82 -16.91 4.02
CA GLU A 82 -13.72 -17.61 4.94
C GLU A 82 -13.28 -17.43 6.39
N LEU A 83 -11.98 -17.51 6.67
CA LEU A 83 -11.44 -17.24 8.00
C LEU A 83 -11.78 -15.82 8.48
N ILE A 84 -11.53 -14.80 7.64
CA ILE A 84 -11.86 -13.40 7.97
C ILE A 84 -13.38 -13.22 8.14
N GLN A 85 -14.17 -13.88 7.31
CA GLN A 85 -15.63 -13.84 7.37
C GLN A 85 -16.15 -14.46 8.67
N GLY A 86 -15.55 -15.54 9.17
CA GLY A 86 -15.88 -16.13 10.48
C GLY A 86 -15.69 -15.14 11.64
N ILE A 87 -14.66 -14.29 11.58
CA ILE A 87 -14.38 -13.27 12.60
C ILE A 87 -15.29 -12.04 12.47
N THR A 88 -15.54 -11.61 11.23
CA THR A 88 -16.13 -10.29 10.94
C THR A 88 -17.59 -10.35 10.48
N GLY A 89 -18.12 -11.53 10.16
CA GLY A 89 -19.44 -11.73 9.56
C GLY A 89 -20.60 -11.35 10.47
N ALA A 90 -20.46 -11.54 11.78
CA ALA A 90 -21.46 -11.18 12.79
C ALA A 90 -21.42 -9.70 13.22
N VAL A 91 -20.61 -8.85 12.56
CA VAL A 91 -20.51 -7.43 12.90
C VAL A 91 -21.73 -6.68 12.38
N GLU A 92 -22.49 -6.10 13.31
CA GLU A 92 -23.66 -5.26 13.02
C GLU A 92 -23.43 -3.82 13.48
N VAL A 93 -24.24 -2.90 12.94
CA VAL A 93 -24.28 -1.48 13.35
C VAL A 93 -25.73 -1.07 13.54
N SER A 94 -26.04 -0.47 14.68
CA SER A 94 -27.39 -0.03 15.02
C SER A 94 -27.76 1.29 14.32
N PRO A 95 -29.06 1.55 14.10
CA PRO A 95 -29.53 2.85 13.59
C PRO A 95 -29.13 4.03 14.47
N GLN A 96 -28.97 3.82 15.79
CA GLN A 96 -28.58 4.87 16.74
C GLN A 96 -27.12 5.30 16.52
N GLU A 97 -26.22 4.35 16.28
CA GLU A 97 -24.80 4.62 16.01
C GLU A 97 -24.62 5.40 14.70
N ILE A 98 -25.38 5.04 13.66
CA ILE A 98 -25.36 5.78 12.38
C ILE A 98 -25.84 7.22 12.58
N ARG A 99 -26.89 7.42 13.40
CA ARG A 99 -27.39 8.77 13.73
C ARG A 99 -26.39 9.57 14.54
N LYS A 100 -25.72 8.94 15.52
CA LYS A 100 -24.70 9.59 16.33
C LYS A 100 -23.53 10.07 15.46
N LEU A 101 -23.01 9.20 14.60
CA LEU A 101 -21.94 9.57 13.65
C LEU A 101 -22.37 10.72 12.72
N TYR A 102 -23.62 10.69 12.22
CA TYR A 102 -24.14 11.80 11.42
C TYR A 102 -24.13 13.14 12.19
N GLN A 103 -24.51 13.14 13.46
CA GLN A 103 -24.53 14.35 14.29
C GLN A 103 -23.12 14.91 14.52
N GLU A 104 -22.14 14.04 14.76
CA GLU A 104 -20.73 14.41 14.95
C GLU A 104 -20.16 15.05 13.67
N LEU A 105 -20.40 14.44 12.51
CA LEU A 105 -19.91 14.92 11.22
C LEU A 105 -20.70 16.10 10.64
N LYS A 106 -21.89 16.41 11.17
CA LYS A 106 -22.75 17.49 10.66
C LYS A 106 -22.09 18.86 10.76
N SER A 107 -21.24 19.06 11.77
CA SER A 107 -20.45 20.29 11.92
C SER A 107 -19.41 20.47 10.81
N GLU A 108 -18.91 19.36 10.25
CA GLU A 108 -17.87 19.33 9.22
C GLU A 108 -18.44 19.21 7.78
N ASN A 109 -19.72 18.85 7.62
CA ASN A 109 -20.39 18.66 6.33
C ASN A 109 -21.73 19.40 6.25
N PRO A 110 -21.73 20.74 6.10
CA PRO A 110 -22.97 21.49 5.95
C PRO A 110 -23.67 21.12 4.63
N GLY A 111 -24.95 20.76 4.71
CA GLY A 111 -25.83 20.66 3.54
C GLY A 111 -26.33 19.26 3.14
N LYS A 112 -25.83 18.16 3.72
CA LYS A 112 -26.38 16.81 3.46
C LYS A 112 -27.34 16.35 4.55
N SER A 113 -28.50 15.82 4.17
CA SER A 113 -29.48 15.24 5.08
C SER A 113 -29.04 13.84 5.56
N PHE A 114 -29.57 13.41 6.71
CA PHE A 114 -29.30 12.07 7.24
C PHE A 114 -29.66 10.96 6.24
N GLN A 115 -30.76 11.09 5.50
CA GLN A 115 -31.22 10.06 4.57
C GLN A 115 -30.24 9.87 3.40
N GLU A 116 -29.63 10.94 2.90
CA GLU A 116 -28.68 10.90 1.79
C GLU A 116 -27.38 10.17 2.16
N VAL A 117 -26.94 10.28 3.41
CA VAL A 117 -25.64 9.73 3.85
C VAL A 117 -25.75 8.44 4.67
N LYS A 118 -26.96 8.07 5.13
CA LYS A 118 -27.20 6.92 6.02
C LYS A 118 -26.54 5.63 5.53
N ALA A 119 -26.65 5.31 4.24
CA ALA A 119 -26.07 4.10 3.66
C ALA A 119 -24.54 4.12 3.70
N GLN A 120 -23.93 5.25 3.34
CA GLN A 120 -22.47 5.42 3.36
C GLN A 120 -21.93 5.35 4.79
N LEU A 121 -22.59 6.02 5.74
CA LEU A 121 -22.22 5.97 7.15
C LEU A 121 -22.35 4.56 7.74
N LYS A 122 -23.37 3.80 7.32
CA LYS A 122 -23.52 2.39 7.71
C LYS A 122 -22.33 1.55 7.21
N VAL A 123 -21.94 1.70 5.94
CA VAL A 123 -20.80 0.96 5.37
C VAL A 123 -19.50 1.35 6.09
N TYR A 124 -19.29 2.64 6.32
CA TYR A 124 -18.12 3.13 7.06
C TYR A 124 -18.03 2.53 8.47
N LEU A 125 -19.12 2.58 9.24
CA LEU A 125 -19.16 2.01 10.59
C LEU A 125 -18.97 0.49 10.59
N LEU A 126 -19.53 -0.21 9.61
CA LEU A 126 -19.32 -1.65 9.45
C LEU A 126 -17.84 -1.94 9.19
N GLN A 127 -17.21 -1.23 8.26
CA GLN A 127 -15.78 -1.38 7.97
C GLN A 127 -14.92 -1.08 9.19
N GLN A 128 -15.22 -0.02 9.92
CA GLN A 128 -14.50 0.34 11.16
C GLN A 128 -14.61 -0.77 12.21
N ARG A 129 -15.82 -1.30 12.47
CA ARG A 129 -16.00 -2.38 13.44
C ARG A 129 -15.32 -3.68 13.03
N ARG A 130 -15.39 -4.02 11.74
CA ARG A 130 -14.68 -5.18 11.21
C ARG A 130 -13.18 -5.03 11.44
N LYS A 131 -12.64 -3.84 11.18
CA LYS A 131 -11.23 -3.50 11.44
C LYS A 131 -10.88 -3.61 12.93
N GLU A 132 -11.70 -3.06 13.82
CA GLU A 132 -11.52 -3.13 15.29
C GLU A 132 -11.52 -4.56 15.83
N LYS A 133 -12.21 -5.50 15.17
CA LYS A 133 -12.11 -6.93 15.50
C LYS A 133 -10.91 -7.61 14.84
N LEU A 134 -10.64 -7.30 13.58
CA LEU A 134 -9.67 -8.00 12.77
C LEU A 134 -8.23 -7.66 13.15
N GLU A 135 -7.91 -6.38 13.37
CA GLU A 135 -6.54 -5.94 13.64
C GLU A 135 -5.96 -6.55 14.92
N PRO A 136 -6.63 -6.52 16.09
CA PRO A 136 -6.09 -7.12 17.30
C PRO A 136 -5.89 -8.64 17.16
N TRP A 137 -6.79 -9.30 16.45
CA TRP A 137 -6.69 -10.73 16.19
C TRP A 137 -5.51 -11.07 15.26
N ILE A 138 -5.27 -10.29 14.21
CA ILE A 138 -4.07 -10.43 13.36
C ILE A 138 -2.79 -10.22 14.19
N GLU A 139 -2.76 -9.21 15.07
CA GLU A 139 -1.59 -8.98 15.94
C GLU A 139 -1.37 -10.14 16.92
N GLU A 140 -2.45 -10.73 17.45
CA GLU A 140 -2.35 -11.94 18.28
C GLU A 140 -1.75 -13.11 17.49
N LEU A 141 -2.23 -13.36 16.27
CA LEU A 141 -1.66 -14.41 15.40
C LEU A 141 -0.19 -14.17 15.09
N LYS A 142 0.17 -12.92 14.75
CA LYS A 142 1.57 -12.52 14.50
C LYS A 142 2.45 -12.77 15.72
N SER A 143 1.95 -12.51 16.93
CA SER A 143 2.69 -12.73 18.18
C SER A 143 2.97 -14.22 18.45
N LYS A 144 2.09 -15.12 17.97
CA LYS A 144 2.23 -16.58 18.11
C LYS A 144 3.09 -17.20 17.01
N ALA A 145 3.22 -16.53 15.86
CA ALA A 145 3.96 -17.03 14.72
C ALA A 145 5.49 -16.85 14.88
N LYS A 146 6.26 -17.87 14.49
CA LYS A 146 7.71 -17.76 14.35
C LYS A 146 8.05 -17.13 13.00
N ILE A 147 8.27 -15.82 13.02
CA ILE A 147 8.58 -15.02 11.81
C ILE A 147 10.07 -14.68 11.78
N THR A 148 10.72 -14.95 10.65
CA THR A 148 12.08 -14.45 10.37
C THR A 148 12.10 -13.73 9.03
N ARG A 149 12.85 -12.63 8.92
CA ARG A 149 12.98 -11.85 7.69
C ARG A 149 14.44 -11.73 7.27
N ASN A 150 14.66 -11.52 5.98
CA ASN A 150 15.98 -11.26 5.43
C ASN A 150 16.37 -9.79 5.68
N GLU A 151 17.11 -9.55 6.75
CA GLU A 151 17.51 -8.21 7.16
C GLU A 151 18.44 -7.52 6.16
N GLU A 152 19.26 -8.26 5.41
CA GLU A 152 20.10 -7.68 4.36
C GLU A 152 19.25 -7.15 3.20
N TRP A 153 18.25 -7.92 2.78
CA TRP A 153 17.31 -7.49 1.75
C TRP A 153 16.47 -6.29 2.23
N LEU A 154 15.97 -6.32 3.46
CA LEU A 154 15.23 -5.20 4.05
C LEU A 154 16.08 -3.94 4.14
N LYS A 155 17.34 -4.06 4.59
CA LYS A 155 18.29 -2.96 4.61
C LYS A 155 18.50 -2.38 3.22
N ALA A 156 18.63 -3.23 2.19
CA ALA A 156 18.74 -2.77 0.81
C ALA A 156 17.48 -2.00 0.36
N GLN A 157 16.27 -2.45 0.71
CA GLN A 157 15.03 -1.73 0.38
C GLN A 157 14.95 -0.38 1.10
N ARG A 158 15.25 -0.34 2.40
CA ARG A 158 15.28 0.90 3.19
C ARG A 158 16.34 1.88 2.67
N MET A 159 17.51 1.37 2.28
CA MET A 159 18.56 2.18 1.66
C MET A 159 18.12 2.72 0.30
N ALA A 160 17.44 1.91 -0.52
CA ALA A 160 16.88 2.38 -1.79
C ALA A 160 15.84 3.49 -1.57
N LYS A 161 14.96 3.35 -0.57
CA LYS A 161 13.97 4.37 -0.18
C LYS A 161 14.62 5.65 0.37
N MET A 162 15.75 5.52 1.09
CA MET A 162 16.51 6.66 1.60
C MET A 162 17.40 7.34 0.56
N LYS A 163 17.67 6.71 -0.59
CA LYS A 163 18.43 7.36 -1.66
C LYS A 163 17.64 8.56 -2.13
N ASN A 164 18.27 9.72 -2.03
CA ASN A 164 17.71 10.97 -2.53
C ASN A 164 17.95 11.04 -4.05
N PRO A 165 16.90 10.93 -4.88
CA PRO A 165 17.05 10.94 -6.34
C PRO A 165 17.65 12.25 -6.84
N LEU A 166 17.37 13.37 -6.16
CA LEU A 166 17.91 14.68 -6.49
C LEU A 166 19.42 14.75 -6.21
N ASP A 167 19.88 14.31 -5.04
CA ASP A 167 21.32 14.32 -4.70
C ASP A 167 22.12 13.45 -5.68
N GLU A 168 21.57 12.32 -6.14
CA GLU A 168 22.21 11.46 -7.14
C GLU A 168 22.24 12.09 -8.54
N ALA A 169 21.20 12.82 -8.93
CA ALA A 169 21.17 13.52 -10.21
C ALA A 169 22.14 14.71 -10.24
N LEU A 170 22.21 15.49 -9.16
CA LEU A 170 23.11 16.63 -9.04
C LEU A 170 24.59 16.23 -9.14
N LYS A 171 24.96 15.05 -8.64
CA LYS A 171 26.32 14.50 -8.78
C LYS A 171 26.77 14.28 -10.23
N LYS A 172 25.84 14.24 -11.20
CA LYS A 172 26.14 14.00 -12.61
C LYS A 172 26.61 15.26 -13.35
N GLY A 173 26.60 16.44 -12.71
CA GLY A 173 27.09 17.69 -13.29
C GLY A 173 26.26 18.19 -14.49
N LYS A 174 25.00 17.74 -14.60
CA LYS A 174 24.02 18.25 -15.57
C LYS A 174 22.97 19.06 -14.81
N PRO A 175 22.33 20.07 -15.44
CA PRO A 175 21.13 20.68 -14.88
C PRO A 175 20.07 19.63 -14.53
N VAL A 176 19.23 19.94 -13.55
CA VAL A 176 18.17 19.04 -13.08
C VAL A 176 16.86 19.81 -12.97
N LEU A 177 15.79 19.29 -13.57
CA LEU A 177 14.42 19.71 -13.29
C LEU A 177 13.79 18.68 -12.35
N ALA A 178 13.47 19.09 -11.12
CA ALA A 178 12.82 18.26 -10.12
C ALA A 178 11.35 18.67 -9.96
N ASP A 179 10.43 17.81 -10.38
CA ASP A 179 9.00 17.95 -10.15
C ASP A 179 8.60 17.22 -8.86
N PHE A 180 8.20 17.97 -7.85
CA PHE A 180 7.68 17.45 -6.59
C PHE A 180 6.17 17.29 -6.69
N GLY A 181 5.70 16.04 -6.69
CA GLY A 181 4.32 15.70 -6.97
C GLY A 181 3.78 14.56 -6.11
N ARG A 182 2.58 14.10 -6.47
CA ARG A 182 1.98 12.88 -5.93
C ARG A 182 1.18 12.15 -6.99
N GLY A 183 1.25 10.82 -7.02
CA GLY A 183 0.48 9.96 -7.93
C GLY A 183 -1.04 10.08 -7.84
N VAL A 184 -1.62 10.69 -6.79
CA VAL A 184 -3.08 10.93 -6.68
C VAL A 184 -3.49 12.39 -6.94
N CYS A 185 -2.52 13.28 -7.16
CA CYS A 185 -2.76 14.69 -7.45
C CYS A 185 -3.11 14.86 -8.93
N ILE A 186 -4.31 15.36 -9.24
CA ILE A 186 -4.81 15.50 -10.63
C ILE A 186 -3.87 16.36 -11.49
N PRO A 187 -3.45 17.57 -11.06
CA PRO A 187 -2.51 18.37 -11.84
C PRO A 187 -1.15 17.68 -12.05
N CYS A 188 -0.68 16.92 -11.05
CA CYS A 188 0.57 16.15 -11.14
C CYS A 188 0.46 15.05 -12.21
N LYS A 189 -0.66 14.31 -12.24
CA LYS A 189 -0.94 13.30 -13.28
C LYS A 189 -0.97 13.90 -14.68
N GLN A 190 -1.49 15.12 -14.83
CA GLN A 190 -1.54 15.81 -16.13
C GLN A 190 -0.14 16.28 -16.59
N MET A 191 0.73 16.64 -15.64
CA MET A 191 2.10 17.08 -15.93
C MET A 191 3.06 15.94 -16.25
N LYS A 192 2.87 14.76 -15.61
CA LYS A 192 3.75 13.59 -15.75
C LYS A 192 4.07 13.21 -17.21
N PRO A 193 3.10 13.09 -18.15
CA PRO A 193 3.40 12.75 -19.54
C PRO A 193 4.31 13.78 -20.24
N VAL A 194 4.10 15.08 -19.97
CA VAL A 194 4.91 16.15 -20.55
C VAL A 194 6.35 16.07 -20.04
N LEU A 195 6.53 15.82 -18.74
CA LEU A 195 7.86 15.65 -18.15
C LEU A 195 8.57 14.39 -18.64
N GLU A 196 7.85 13.30 -18.86
CA GLU A 196 8.39 12.05 -19.43
C GLU A 196 8.86 12.25 -20.88
N GLU A 197 8.08 12.97 -21.70
CA GLU A 197 8.48 13.35 -23.06
C GLU A 197 9.75 14.20 -23.06
N LEU A 198 9.79 15.24 -22.22
CA LEU A 198 10.98 16.09 -22.07
C LEU A 198 12.18 15.31 -21.53
N ALA A 199 11.97 14.36 -20.62
CA ALA A 199 13.04 13.53 -20.08
C ALA A 199 13.68 12.68 -21.19
N ALA A 200 12.88 12.18 -22.13
CA ALA A 200 13.36 11.43 -23.28
C ALA A 200 14.11 12.33 -24.27
N GLU A 201 13.55 13.50 -24.61
CA GLU A 201 14.16 14.44 -25.56
C GLU A 201 15.49 15.02 -25.05
N TYR A 202 15.56 15.34 -23.74
CA TYR A 202 16.69 16.05 -23.16
C TYR A 202 17.62 15.17 -22.30
N LYS A 203 17.50 13.84 -22.37
CA LYS A 203 18.27 12.86 -21.56
C LYS A 203 19.79 13.15 -21.50
N GLU A 204 20.36 13.64 -22.59
CA GLU A 204 21.79 13.96 -22.67
C GLU A 204 22.16 15.34 -22.11
N LYS A 205 21.19 16.25 -21.97
CA LYS A 205 21.41 17.66 -21.58
C LYS A 205 20.98 17.96 -20.15
N THR A 206 19.90 17.38 -19.66
CA THR A 206 19.36 17.61 -18.31
C THR A 206 18.81 16.31 -17.72
N SER A 207 18.76 16.23 -16.39
CA SER A 207 17.99 15.18 -15.71
C SER A 207 16.62 15.74 -15.34
N ILE A 208 15.55 15.08 -15.77
CA ILE A 208 14.20 15.42 -15.31
C ILE A 208 13.79 14.34 -14.31
N LEU A 209 13.48 14.76 -13.09
CA LEU A 209 13.09 13.89 -11.99
C LEU A 209 11.65 14.19 -11.60
N ILE A 210 10.85 13.14 -11.46
CA ILE A 210 9.54 13.20 -10.82
C ILE A 210 9.73 12.60 -9.43
N ILE A 211 9.42 13.38 -8.40
CA ILE A 211 9.70 13.07 -7.00
C ILE A 211 8.37 12.99 -6.25
N GLU A 212 8.01 11.78 -5.85
CA GLU A 212 6.87 11.52 -4.98
C GLU A 212 7.17 12.00 -3.55
N ILE A 213 6.44 13.02 -3.09
CA ILE A 213 6.72 13.65 -1.79
C ILE A 213 6.48 12.71 -0.60
N ASP A 214 5.63 11.69 -0.76
CA ASP A 214 5.34 10.70 0.27
C ASP A 214 6.49 9.69 0.45
N GLU A 215 7.23 9.44 -0.63
CA GLU A 215 8.41 8.57 -0.62
C GLU A 215 9.65 9.31 -0.12
N HIS A 216 9.74 10.59 -0.44
CA HIS A 216 10.86 11.45 -0.08
C HIS A 216 10.46 12.65 0.80
N PRO A 217 9.82 12.44 1.97
CA PRO A 217 9.32 13.53 2.81
C PRO A 217 10.45 14.39 3.41
N ALA A 218 11.64 13.81 3.61
CA ALA A 218 12.83 14.58 4.01
C ALA A 218 13.29 15.54 2.91
N LEU A 219 13.19 15.13 1.64
CA LEU A 219 13.57 15.95 0.49
C LEU A 219 12.56 17.07 0.24
N ALA A 220 11.26 16.75 0.28
CA ALA A 220 10.19 17.74 0.19
C ALA A 220 10.32 18.81 1.28
N ARG A 221 10.64 18.42 2.53
CA ARG A 221 10.92 19.36 3.63
C ARG A 221 12.15 20.22 3.38
N ARG A 222 13.25 19.63 2.88
CA ARG A 222 14.51 20.33 2.58
C ARG A 222 14.29 21.50 1.60
N HIS A 223 13.44 21.30 0.60
CA HIS A 223 13.10 22.32 -0.40
C HIS A 223 11.80 23.08 -0.09
N HIS A 224 11.31 22.99 1.15
CA HIS A 224 10.13 23.72 1.62
C HIS A 224 8.89 23.56 0.73
N ILE A 225 8.67 22.36 0.18
CA ILE A 225 7.52 22.07 -0.67
C ILE A 225 6.23 22.14 0.17
N ARG A 226 5.36 23.10 -0.15
CA ARG A 226 4.06 23.31 0.54
C ARG A 226 2.85 23.03 -0.35
N LEU A 227 3.04 23.04 -1.66
CA LEU A 227 2.02 22.80 -2.66
C LEU A 227 2.58 21.85 -3.71
N ILE A 228 1.73 21.01 -4.29
CA ILE A 228 2.09 20.13 -5.41
C ILE A 228 1.16 20.38 -6.61
N PRO A 229 1.66 20.23 -7.85
CA PRO A 229 3.07 20.02 -8.17
C PRO A 229 3.90 21.28 -7.91
N THR A 230 5.17 21.13 -7.52
CA THR A 230 6.17 22.20 -7.47
C THR A 230 7.39 21.77 -8.26
N GLN A 231 7.81 22.61 -9.21
CA GLN A 231 8.98 22.32 -10.05
C GLN A 231 10.14 23.21 -9.62
N ILE A 232 11.29 22.59 -9.39
CA ILE A 232 12.54 23.28 -9.05
C ILE A 232 13.57 22.94 -10.11
N PHE A 233 14.20 23.98 -10.66
CA PHE A 233 15.32 23.81 -11.59
C PHE A 233 16.63 24.03 -10.85
N PHE A 234 17.60 23.17 -11.09
CA PHE A 234 18.96 23.29 -10.57
C PHE A 234 19.92 23.40 -11.75
N ASP A 235 20.89 24.30 -11.63
CA ASP A 235 22.02 24.36 -12.56
C ASP A 235 22.97 23.14 -12.40
N ALA A 236 23.99 23.07 -13.25
CA ALA A 236 24.97 21.98 -13.20
C ALA A 236 25.83 21.97 -11.92
N GLN A 237 25.82 23.05 -11.14
CA GLN A 237 26.48 23.16 -9.84
C GLN A 237 25.54 22.80 -8.68
N GLY A 238 24.27 22.50 -8.97
CA GLY A 238 23.25 22.17 -7.99
C GLY A 238 22.67 23.37 -7.26
N LYS A 239 22.78 24.56 -7.84
CA LYS A 239 22.13 25.76 -7.33
C LYS A 239 20.74 25.91 -7.97
N GLU A 240 19.75 26.14 -7.12
CA GLU A 240 18.38 26.53 -7.48
C GLU A 240 18.32 27.95 -8.08
#